data_AF-A0A0D2M5M4-F1
#
_entry.id   AF-A0A0D2M5M4-F1
#
_cell.length_a   1.000
_cell.length_b   1.000
_cell.length_c   1.000
_cell.angle_alpha   90.00
_cell.angle_beta   90.00
_cell.angle_gamma   90.00
#
_symmetry.space_group_name_H-M   'P 1'
#
loop_
_entity.id
_entity.type
_entity.pdbx_description
1 polymer ?
#
loop_
_entity_poly.entity_id
_entity_poly.type
_entity_poly.pdbx_seq_one_letter_code
_entity_poly.pdbx_strand_id
1 'polypeptide(L)'
;MGVLIGVMMCLTYFAFTYARVTMTAFTVLPSRSVAVRTFRERAALEAFQGRSLAMGLSGYIFFGSSVLLSERVTQLANEMVAKGAEAARLILAAGALGGGTGAGSGAGFPLQVAVLPGTGGAAWGGLDPLKLAAVVEGAPCYVLLDFKRVLGVDATAAQLLGSLRSLLRQAGVELVLTRVRDATVRRLFLAHGLIEPGAGDEEAGGHGGGHGGGHGGGGGDVLYCREFPTLSEGEEYVEDRHLALVRAAGLLSSGQDALTLDEFLLGSAQECPLSEGLDAAAAAAGFAAYSTVHTLEPGALLMDFDQPPDAVYLVLSGAFDVAIKQFIEPAVVVMSAEGENDVSKAPGAAAGRPRDPHERHFASGPGSVLGATDFVLRRPRSFRAVAVARSGVVAVDRAGYRRMAAAAPQAAAFLQMILLRDAALGEAYSYEILERALLC
;
A
#
# COMPACT_ATOMS: atom_id res chain seq x y z
N MET A 1 -35.53 -37.51 -35.61
CA MET A 1 -34.35 -37.96 -34.83
C MET A 1 -33.15 -37.01 -34.97
N GLY A 2 -32.69 -36.66 -36.18
CA GLY A 2 -31.50 -35.80 -36.35
C GLY A 2 -31.55 -34.45 -35.63
N VAL A 3 -32.69 -33.75 -35.64
CA VAL A 3 -32.86 -32.47 -34.92
C VAL A 3 -32.69 -32.62 -33.41
N LEU A 4 -33.28 -33.67 -32.84
CA LEU A 4 -33.26 -33.91 -31.39
C LEU A 4 -31.86 -34.30 -30.92
N ILE A 5 -31.14 -35.11 -31.72
CA ILE A 5 -29.73 -35.43 -31.49
C ILE A 5 -28.86 -34.17 -31.60
N GLY A 6 -29.11 -33.33 -32.61
CA GLY A 6 -28.39 -32.07 -32.80
C GLY A 6 -28.57 -31.10 -31.62
N VAL A 7 -29.80 -30.94 -31.12
CA VAL A 7 -30.09 -30.11 -29.94
C VAL A 7 -29.40 -30.67 -28.70
N MET A 8 -29.47 -31.98 -28.45
CA MET A 8 -28.76 -32.61 -27.33
C MET A 8 -27.24 -32.43 -27.43
N MET A 9 -26.65 -32.59 -28.62
CA MET A 9 -25.22 -32.36 -28.83
C MET A 9 -24.85 -30.90 -28.61
N CYS A 10 -25.66 -29.95 -29.09
CA CYS A 10 -25.45 -28.52 -28.84
C CYS A 10 -25.55 -28.17 -27.35
N LEU A 11 -26.55 -28.69 -26.63
CA LEU A 11 -26.69 -28.48 -25.19
C LEU A 11 -25.53 -29.09 -24.41
N THR A 12 -25.08 -30.29 -24.80
CA THR A 12 -23.95 -30.96 -24.14
C THR A 12 -22.64 -30.26 -24.45
N TYR A 13 -22.42 -29.84 -25.70
CA TYR A 13 -21.25 -29.06 -26.10
C TYR A 13 -21.26 -27.71 -25.41
N PHE A 14 -22.40 -27.02 -25.35
CA PHE A 14 -22.53 -25.77 -24.62
C PHE A 14 -22.24 -26.00 -23.14
N ALA A 15 -22.85 -26.99 -22.48
CA ALA A 15 -22.58 -27.30 -21.08
C ALA A 15 -21.11 -27.65 -20.82
N PHE A 16 -20.47 -28.42 -21.71
CA PHE A 16 -19.07 -28.81 -21.59
C PHE A 16 -18.13 -27.62 -21.81
N THR A 17 -18.36 -26.83 -22.86
CA THR A 17 -17.55 -25.65 -23.19
C THR A 17 -17.75 -24.56 -22.15
N TYR A 18 -18.98 -24.39 -21.68
CA TYR A 18 -19.34 -23.52 -20.57
C TYR A 18 -18.62 -23.96 -19.30
N ALA A 19 -18.71 -25.23 -18.89
CA ALA A 19 -17.98 -25.77 -17.74
C ALA A 19 -16.45 -25.63 -17.83
N ARG A 20 -15.90 -25.62 -19.05
CA ARG A 20 -14.46 -25.46 -19.30
C ARG A 20 -14.02 -23.98 -19.32
N VAL A 21 -14.87 -23.09 -19.80
CA VAL A 21 -14.66 -21.63 -19.83
C VAL A 21 -14.97 -21.00 -18.47
N THR A 22 -15.82 -21.63 -17.64
CA THR A 22 -16.11 -21.23 -16.26
C THR A 22 -15.05 -21.64 -15.24
N MET A 23 -13.87 -22.10 -15.69
CA MET A 23 -12.70 -22.05 -14.84
C MET A 23 -12.37 -20.58 -14.59
N THR A 24 -12.96 -20.02 -13.54
CA THR A 24 -12.48 -18.78 -12.95
C THR A 24 -11.02 -19.01 -12.62
N ALA A 25 -10.12 -18.44 -13.42
CA ALA A 25 -8.71 -18.53 -13.11
C ALA A 25 -8.51 -17.81 -11.78
N PHE A 26 -8.21 -18.62 -10.78
CA PHE A 26 -7.95 -18.19 -9.43
C PHE A 26 -6.44 -18.02 -9.33
N THR A 27 -5.99 -16.77 -9.26
CA THR A 27 -4.57 -16.46 -9.12
C THR A 27 -4.35 -15.70 -7.83
N VAL A 28 -3.57 -16.28 -6.93
CA VAL A 28 -3.01 -15.53 -5.80
C VAL A 28 -2.08 -14.49 -6.37
N LEU A 29 -2.37 -13.22 -6.11
CA LEU A 29 -1.56 -12.09 -6.56
C LEU A 29 -0.51 -11.79 -5.49
N PRO A 30 0.74 -11.46 -5.87
CA PRO A 30 1.66 -10.84 -4.93
C PRO A 30 1.03 -9.53 -4.47
N SER A 31 0.88 -9.37 -3.16
CA SER A 31 0.12 -8.27 -2.56
C SER A 31 1.07 -7.33 -1.84
N ARG A 32 1.20 -6.10 -2.34
CA ARG A 32 1.92 -4.99 -1.70
C ARG A 32 1.32 -3.69 -2.20
N SER A 33 0.88 -2.84 -1.27
CA SER A 33 0.43 -1.51 -1.64
C SER A 33 1.56 -0.69 -2.27
N VAL A 34 1.19 0.22 -3.16
CA VAL A 34 2.08 1.26 -3.70
C VAL A 34 2.26 2.41 -2.70
N ALA A 35 1.51 2.42 -1.60
CA ALA A 35 1.60 3.45 -0.58
C ALA A 35 3.04 3.58 -0.04
N VAL A 36 3.56 4.81 -0.03
CA VAL A 36 4.88 5.10 0.52
C VAL A 36 4.80 5.07 2.04
N ARG A 37 5.39 4.04 2.64
CA ARG A 37 5.40 3.82 4.09
C ARG A 37 6.75 4.19 4.70
N THR A 38 6.73 4.78 5.90
CA THR A 38 7.95 5.04 6.66
C THR A 38 8.67 3.73 7.02
N PHE A 39 9.96 3.80 7.33
CA PHE A 39 10.73 2.61 7.74
C PHE A 39 10.05 1.86 8.91
N ARG A 40 9.62 2.58 9.95
CA ARG A 40 8.99 1.99 11.15
C ARG A 40 7.64 1.37 10.82
N GLU A 41 6.85 1.98 9.94
CA GLU A 41 5.59 1.41 9.47
C GLU A 41 5.81 0.14 8.65
N ARG A 42 6.82 0.11 7.77
CA ARG A 42 7.17 -1.10 7.01
C ARG A 42 7.64 -2.22 7.93
N ALA A 43 8.54 -1.94 8.86
CA ALA A 43 8.96 -2.89 9.87
C ALA A 43 7.76 -3.42 10.69
N ALA A 44 6.82 -2.55 11.07
CA ALA A 44 5.61 -3.00 11.75
C ALA A 44 4.73 -3.88 10.85
N LEU A 45 4.52 -3.51 9.57
CA LEU A 45 3.73 -4.26 8.59
C LEU A 45 4.35 -5.63 8.26
N GLU A 46 5.67 -5.77 8.34
CA GLU A 46 6.33 -7.07 8.17
C GLU A 46 5.85 -8.11 9.18
N ALA A 47 5.49 -7.68 10.40
CA ALA A 47 4.91 -8.56 11.42
C ALA A 47 3.50 -9.06 11.06
N PHE A 48 2.82 -8.42 10.10
CA PHE A 48 1.49 -8.82 9.59
C PHE A 48 1.57 -9.59 8.27
N GLN A 49 2.78 -9.92 7.77
CA GLN A 49 2.92 -10.72 6.56
C GLN A 49 2.14 -12.03 6.67
N GLY A 50 1.38 -12.36 5.63
CA GLY A 50 0.51 -13.53 5.60
C GLY A 50 -0.87 -13.36 6.25
N ARG A 51 -1.17 -12.19 6.83
CA ARG A 51 -2.53 -11.84 7.31
C ARG A 51 -3.40 -11.17 6.25
N SER A 52 -2.87 -10.90 5.07
CA SER A 52 -3.62 -10.43 3.90
C SER A 52 -3.36 -11.32 2.70
N LEU A 53 -4.38 -11.47 1.84
CA LEU A 53 -4.29 -12.25 0.61
C LEU A 53 -5.11 -11.58 -0.49
N ALA A 54 -4.45 -11.25 -1.60
CA ALA A 54 -5.11 -10.76 -2.81
C ALA A 54 -5.31 -11.87 -3.83
N MET A 55 -6.50 -11.94 -4.41
CA MET A 55 -6.90 -12.99 -5.34
C MET A 55 -7.55 -12.38 -6.57
N GLY A 56 -6.91 -12.59 -7.73
CA GLY A 56 -7.44 -12.23 -9.03
C GLY A 56 -8.54 -13.19 -9.47
N LEU A 57 -9.69 -12.64 -9.84
CA LEU A 57 -10.81 -13.36 -10.44
C LEU A 57 -10.90 -13.02 -11.93
N SER A 58 -11.23 -14.02 -12.75
CA SER A 58 -11.41 -13.81 -14.19
C SER A 58 -12.56 -14.63 -14.77
N GLY A 59 -13.17 -14.14 -15.84
CA GLY A 59 -14.25 -14.82 -16.56
C GLY A 59 -15.62 -14.51 -15.96
N TYR A 60 -16.58 -15.41 -16.14
CA TYR A 60 -17.92 -15.24 -15.58
C TYR A 60 -18.06 -16.04 -14.27
N ILE A 61 -18.61 -15.39 -13.24
CA ILE A 61 -18.88 -16.02 -11.96
C ILE A 61 -20.36 -16.41 -11.91
N PHE A 62 -20.61 -17.70 -11.93
CA PHE A 62 -21.94 -18.28 -11.84
C PHE A 62 -22.06 -19.15 -10.60
N PHE A 63 -23.23 -19.72 -10.35
CA PHE A 63 -23.45 -20.62 -9.22
C PHE A 63 -22.35 -21.70 -9.06
N GLY A 64 -22.03 -22.45 -10.11
CA GLY A 64 -21.04 -23.53 -10.01
C GLY A 64 -19.62 -23.04 -9.65
N SER A 65 -19.16 -21.94 -10.24
CA SER A 65 -17.83 -21.39 -9.96
C SER A 65 -17.78 -20.66 -8.61
N SER A 66 -18.88 -20.05 -8.16
CA SER A 66 -18.94 -19.37 -6.86
C SER A 66 -18.90 -20.33 -5.66
N VAL A 67 -19.42 -21.56 -5.80
CA VAL A 67 -19.26 -22.60 -4.76
C VAL A 67 -17.78 -22.97 -4.61
N LEU A 68 -17.11 -23.31 -5.73
CA LEU A 68 -15.67 -23.64 -5.71
C LEU A 68 -14.82 -22.47 -5.21
N LEU A 69 -15.15 -21.25 -5.63
CA LEU A 69 -14.52 -20.03 -5.13
C LEU A 69 -14.67 -19.93 -3.61
N SER A 70 -15.88 -20.11 -3.08
CA SER A 70 -16.17 -19.97 -1.65
C SER A 70 -15.44 -21.02 -0.81
N GLU A 71 -15.42 -22.27 -1.27
CA GLU A 71 -14.66 -23.35 -0.62
C GLU A 71 -13.17 -23.02 -0.59
N ARG A 72 -12.61 -22.59 -1.73
CA ARG A 72 -11.19 -22.27 -1.84
C ARG A 72 -10.79 -21.06 -1.02
N VAL A 73 -11.59 -20.00 -1.05
CA VAL A 73 -11.37 -18.79 -0.23
C VAL A 73 -11.42 -19.13 1.25
N THR A 74 -12.41 -19.94 1.68
CA THR A 74 -12.56 -20.37 3.07
C THR A 74 -11.35 -21.19 3.52
N GLN A 75 -10.89 -22.13 2.70
CA GLN A 75 -9.70 -22.92 2.98
C GLN A 75 -8.48 -22.01 3.20
N LEU A 76 -8.20 -21.09 2.27
CA LEU A 76 -7.05 -20.19 2.36
C LEU A 76 -7.16 -19.23 3.54
N ALA A 77 -8.36 -18.74 3.84
CA ALA A 77 -8.61 -17.88 4.99
C ALA A 77 -8.29 -18.61 6.32
N ASN A 78 -8.71 -19.87 6.46
CA ASN A 78 -8.38 -20.67 7.64
C ASN A 78 -6.87 -20.93 7.76
N GLU A 79 -6.19 -21.20 6.64
CA GLU A 79 -4.73 -21.35 6.60
C GLU A 79 -4.02 -20.05 7.02
N MET A 80 -4.51 -18.88 6.59
CA MET A 80 -3.96 -17.58 6.98
C MET A 80 -4.13 -17.29 8.47
N VAL A 81 -5.31 -17.56 9.04
CA VAL A 81 -5.57 -17.37 10.48
C VAL A 81 -4.62 -18.24 11.31
N ALA A 82 -4.42 -19.50 10.91
CA ALA A 82 -3.49 -20.40 11.57
C ALA A 82 -2.03 -19.90 11.49
N LYS A 83 -1.58 -19.50 10.30
CA LYS A 83 -0.23 -18.94 10.09
C LYS A 83 0.01 -17.64 10.85
N GLY A 84 -1.00 -16.78 10.92
CA GLY A 84 -0.92 -15.52 11.67
C GLY A 84 -0.73 -15.75 13.17
N ALA A 85 -1.40 -16.76 13.74
CA ALA A 85 -1.19 -17.14 15.13
C ALA A 85 0.22 -17.71 15.38
N GLU A 86 0.75 -18.47 14.43
CA GLU A 86 2.13 -18.98 14.48
C GLU A 86 3.16 -17.84 14.41
N ALA A 87 2.98 -16.88 13.50
CA ALA A 87 3.85 -15.70 13.38
C ALA A 87 3.90 -14.90 14.68
N ALA A 88 2.76 -14.66 15.35
CA ALA A 88 2.72 -13.99 16.64
C ALA A 88 3.55 -14.74 17.71
N ARG A 89 3.45 -16.07 17.75
CA ARG A 89 4.25 -16.91 18.68
C ARG A 89 5.74 -16.82 18.41
N LEU A 90 6.15 -16.77 17.14
CA LEU A 90 7.55 -16.62 16.77
C LEU A 90 8.09 -15.25 17.20
N ILE A 91 7.31 -14.17 17.07
CA ILE A 91 7.69 -12.83 17.55
C ILE A 91 7.85 -12.86 19.08
N LEU A 92 6.93 -13.49 19.82
CA LEU A 92 7.05 -13.66 21.28
C LEU A 92 8.32 -14.42 21.67
N ALA A 93 8.61 -15.53 20.98
CA ALA A 93 9.79 -16.34 21.25
C ALA A 93 11.08 -15.56 20.99
N ALA A 94 11.14 -14.80 19.89
CA ALA A 94 12.27 -13.93 19.57
C ALA A 94 12.45 -12.82 20.62
N GLY A 95 11.35 -12.20 21.08
CA GLY A 95 11.37 -11.20 22.14
C GLY A 95 11.89 -11.74 23.48
N ALA A 96 11.54 -12.98 23.83
CA ALA A 96 12.01 -13.61 25.07
C ALA A 96 13.51 -13.94 25.07
N LEU A 97 14.07 -14.30 23.90
CA LEU A 97 15.49 -14.63 23.73
C LEU A 97 16.36 -13.37 23.59
N GLY A 98 15.81 -12.26 23.08
CA GLY A 98 16.52 -11.02 22.77
C GLY A 98 16.97 -10.15 23.96
N GLY A 99 16.73 -10.58 25.20
CA GLY A 99 17.23 -9.91 26.41
C GLY A 99 18.65 -10.32 26.84
N GLY A 100 19.24 -11.34 26.19
CA GLY A 100 20.58 -11.82 26.49
C GLY A 100 21.58 -11.38 25.42
N THR A 101 22.55 -10.56 25.81
CA THR A 101 23.78 -10.31 25.03
C THR A 101 24.56 -11.62 24.90
N GLY A 102 24.28 -12.42 23.88
CA GLY A 102 24.89 -13.74 23.68
C GLY A 102 25.26 -13.98 22.23
N ALA A 103 26.57 -13.95 21.95
CA ALA A 103 27.15 -14.33 20.67
C ALA A 103 26.97 -15.85 20.40
N GLY A 104 26.62 -16.24 19.16
CA GLY A 104 26.88 -17.60 18.69
C GLY A 104 25.92 -18.19 17.64
N SER A 105 26.40 -18.19 16.39
CA SER A 105 26.33 -19.28 15.38
C SER A 105 24.99 -19.87 14.90
N GLY A 106 24.55 -19.41 13.72
CA GLY A 106 24.48 -20.19 12.47
C GLY A 106 23.75 -21.54 12.41
N ALA A 107 22.51 -21.52 11.91
CA ALA A 107 21.99 -22.53 10.97
C ALA A 107 20.73 -21.97 10.26
N GLY A 108 20.69 -22.09 8.93
CA GLY A 108 19.74 -21.43 8.04
C GLY A 108 18.29 -21.91 8.15
N PHE A 109 17.39 -20.94 8.30
CA PHE A 109 15.96 -21.06 8.02
C PHE A 109 15.57 -20.10 6.88
N PRO A 110 14.68 -20.49 5.96
CA PRO A 110 14.34 -19.72 4.77
C PRO A 110 13.19 -18.75 5.06
N LEU A 111 13.51 -17.66 5.74
CA LEU A 111 12.88 -16.32 5.67
C LEU A 111 13.48 -15.51 6.82
N GLN A 112 14.66 -14.94 6.54
CA GLN A 112 15.31 -13.98 7.42
C GLN A 112 14.43 -12.72 7.52
N VAL A 113 13.57 -12.66 8.53
CA VAL A 113 13.54 -11.42 9.33
C VAL A 113 14.90 -11.42 9.99
N ALA A 114 15.90 -10.85 9.31
CA ALA A 114 17.27 -10.83 9.77
C ALA A 114 17.34 -10.00 11.05
N VAL A 115 17.10 -10.65 12.18
CA VAL A 115 17.67 -10.21 13.45
C VAL A 115 19.18 -10.39 13.27
N LEU A 116 19.83 -9.39 12.69
CA LEU A 116 21.27 -9.35 12.51
C LEU A 116 21.90 -9.55 13.90
N PRO A 117 22.68 -10.63 14.11
CA PRO A 117 23.28 -10.90 15.41
C PRO A 117 24.40 -9.88 15.65
N GLY A 118 24.13 -8.88 16.47
CA GLY A 118 25.09 -7.83 16.82
C GLY A 118 24.50 -6.43 16.98
N THR A 119 23.30 -6.18 16.45
CA THR A 119 22.56 -4.94 16.72
C THR A 119 21.65 -5.17 17.92
N GLY A 120 22.18 -4.94 19.12
CA GLY A 120 21.43 -5.09 20.37
C GLY A 120 20.05 -4.42 20.30
N GLY A 121 18.97 -5.20 20.34
CA GLY A 121 17.58 -4.75 20.52
C GLY A 121 16.96 -3.79 19.48
N ALA A 122 17.73 -3.20 18.56
CA ALA A 122 17.29 -2.11 17.71
C ALA A 122 16.64 -2.55 16.37
N ALA A 123 16.56 -3.85 16.10
CA ALA A 123 16.08 -4.38 14.81
C ALA A 123 14.64 -4.00 14.45
N TRP A 124 13.82 -3.61 15.43
CA TRP A 124 12.42 -3.22 15.24
C TRP A 124 12.18 -1.71 15.42
N GLY A 125 13.20 -0.87 15.31
CA GLY A 125 13.02 0.58 15.51
C GLY A 125 12.39 0.93 16.87
N GLY A 126 12.77 0.17 17.92
CA GLY A 126 12.28 0.35 19.28
C GLY A 126 10.86 -0.16 19.56
N LEU A 127 10.25 -0.95 18.68
CA LEU A 127 8.95 -1.58 18.96
C LEU A 127 9.11 -2.65 20.04
N ASP A 128 8.27 -2.60 21.08
CA ASP A 128 8.19 -3.63 22.11
C ASP A 128 7.66 -4.95 21.49
N PRO A 129 8.49 -6.01 21.39
CA PRO A 129 8.11 -7.23 20.68
C PRO A 129 6.95 -7.96 21.35
N LEU A 130 6.79 -7.84 22.68
CA LEU A 130 5.69 -8.50 23.40
C LEU A 130 4.36 -7.85 23.06
N LYS A 131 4.32 -6.51 23.03
CA LYS A 131 3.13 -5.76 22.60
C LYS A 131 2.84 -6.00 21.12
N LEU A 132 3.85 -5.99 20.26
CA LEU A 132 3.65 -6.20 18.81
C LEU A 132 3.06 -7.57 18.55
N ALA A 133 3.57 -8.62 19.19
CA ALA A 133 3.01 -9.94 19.03
C ALA A 133 1.56 -10.05 19.53
N ALA A 134 1.22 -9.42 20.66
CA ALA A 134 -0.15 -9.39 21.15
C ALA A 134 -1.10 -8.67 20.16
N VAL A 135 -0.63 -7.59 19.52
CA VAL A 135 -1.38 -6.90 18.47
C VAL A 135 -1.57 -7.80 17.24
N VAL A 136 -0.52 -8.47 16.78
CA VAL A 136 -0.55 -9.36 15.60
C VAL A 136 -1.45 -10.58 15.85
N GLU A 137 -1.45 -11.13 17.06
CA GLU A 137 -2.31 -12.26 17.44
C GLU A 137 -3.80 -11.88 17.35
N GLY A 138 -4.16 -10.68 17.82
CA GLY A 138 -5.54 -10.18 17.82
C GLY A 138 -5.97 -9.46 16.54
N ALA A 139 -5.07 -9.26 15.58
CA ALA A 139 -5.38 -8.49 14.37
C ALA A 139 -6.32 -9.24 13.41
N PRO A 140 -7.18 -8.56 12.65
CA PRO A 140 -7.99 -9.22 11.63
C PRO A 140 -7.13 -9.72 10.45
N CYS A 141 -7.62 -10.77 9.79
CA CYS A 141 -7.11 -11.20 8.49
C CYS A 141 -7.94 -10.58 7.36
N TYR A 142 -7.35 -10.39 6.20
CA TYR A 142 -8.00 -9.73 5.06
C TYR A 142 -7.92 -10.57 3.79
N VAL A 143 -9.04 -10.71 3.11
CA VAL A 143 -9.11 -11.34 1.79
C VAL A 143 -9.57 -10.30 0.78
N LEU A 144 -8.74 -10.01 -0.21
CA LEU A 144 -9.06 -9.08 -1.30
C LEU A 144 -9.44 -9.87 -2.55
N LEU A 145 -10.66 -9.66 -3.04
CA LEU A 145 -11.12 -10.19 -4.32
C LEU A 145 -11.00 -9.13 -5.40
N ASP A 146 -10.22 -9.43 -6.43
CA ASP A 146 -10.01 -8.54 -7.56
C ASP A 146 -10.88 -8.95 -8.76
N PHE A 147 -11.80 -8.06 -9.12
CA PHE A 147 -12.75 -8.25 -10.21
C PHE A 147 -12.26 -7.71 -11.57
N LYS A 148 -10.98 -7.31 -11.71
CA LYS A 148 -10.42 -6.72 -12.94
C LYS A 148 -10.80 -7.47 -14.21
N ARG A 149 -10.79 -8.80 -14.17
CA ARG A 149 -11.01 -9.68 -15.34
C ARG A 149 -12.36 -10.39 -15.30
N VAL A 150 -13.26 -10.00 -14.39
CA VAL A 150 -14.60 -10.59 -14.29
C VAL A 150 -15.50 -9.94 -15.33
N LEU A 151 -16.10 -10.76 -16.18
CA LEU A 151 -16.96 -10.33 -17.28
C LEU A 151 -18.44 -10.22 -16.87
N GLY A 152 -18.82 -10.88 -15.78
CA GLY A 152 -20.19 -10.85 -15.25
C GLY A 152 -20.35 -11.77 -14.05
N VAL A 153 -21.39 -11.50 -13.27
CA VAL A 153 -21.77 -12.27 -12.07
C VAL A 153 -23.28 -12.51 -12.12
N ASP A 154 -23.75 -13.73 -11.88
CA ASP A 154 -25.18 -14.00 -11.74
C ASP A 154 -25.70 -13.70 -10.32
N ALA A 155 -27.01 -13.57 -10.16
CA ALA A 155 -27.62 -13.25 -8.86
C ALA A 155 -27.32 -14.31 -7.79
N THR A 156 -27.30 -15.59 -8.17
CA THR A 156 -27.02 -16.68 -7.25
C THR A 156 -25.58 -16.64 -6.75
N ALA A 157 -24.59 -16.33 -7.61
CA ALA A 157 -23.21 -16.14 -7.23
C ALA A 157 -23.03 -14.91 -6.33
N ALA A 158 -23.71 -13.80 -6.62
CA ALA A 158 -23.71 -12.62 -5.76
C ALA A 158 -24.27 -12.93 -4.36
N GLN A 159 -25.36 -13.70 -4.27
CA GLN A 159 -25.90 -14.19 -3.00
C GLN A 159 -24.89 -15.09 -2.26
N LEU A 160 -24.23 -16.01 -2.97
CA LEU A 160 -23.20 -16.87 -2.38
C LEU A 160 -22.00 -16.09 -1.86
N LEU A 161 -21.56 -15.03 -2.54
CA LEU A 161 -20.53 -14.12 -2.05
C LEU A 161 -20.98 -13.39 -0.78
N GLY A 162 -22.26 -13.02 -0.67
CA GLY A 162 -22.84 -12.47 0.56
C GLY A 162 -22.79 -13.44 1.74
N SER A 163 -23.09 -14.72 1.49
CA SER A 163 -22.94 -15.81 2.46
C SER A 163 -21.47 -16.04 2.83
N LEU A 164 -20.57 -16.04 1.84
CA LEU A 164 -19.13 -16.19 2.03
C LEU A 164 -18.57 -15.09 2.94
N ARG A 165 -18.96 -13.83 2.74
CA ARG A 165 -18.58 -12.73 3.64
C ARG A 165 -18.95 -13.04 5.09
N SER A 166 -20.19 -13.49 5.31
CA SER A 166 -20.69 -13.78 6.65
C SER A 166 -19.90 -14.91 7.31
N LEU A 167 -19.54 -15.93 6.52
CA LEU A 167 -18.68 -17.04 6.96
C LEU A 167 -17.27 -16.57 7.31
N LEU A 168 -16.62 -15.79 6.42
CA LEU A 168 -15.28 -15.26 6.65
C LEU A 168 -15.24 -14.38 7.90
N ARG A 169 -16.26 -13.55 8.11
CA ARG A 169 -16.36 -12.70 9.29
C ARG A 169 -16.48 -13.50 10.58
N GLN A 170 -17.24 -14.59 10.58
CA GLN A 170 -17.29 -15.50 11.73
C GLN A 170 -15.92 -16.12 12.06
N ALA A 171 -15.06 -16.27 11.05
CA ALA A 171 -13.67 -16.70 11.20
C ALA A 171 -12.68 -15.55 11.52
N GLY A 172 -13.15 -14.31 11.72
CA GLY A 172 -12.28 -13.16 11.98
C GLY A 172 -11.56 -12.61 10.73
N VAL A 173 -12.09 -12.90 9.54
CA VAL A 173 -11.53 -12.51 8.26
C VAL A 173 -12.45 -11.50 7.58
N GLU A 174 -11.91 -10.34 7.21
CA GLU A 174 -12.62 -9.29 6.50
C GLU A 174 -12.47 -9.46 4.98
N LEU A 175 -13.60 -9.39 4.27
CA LEU A 175 -13.64 -9.48 2.80
C LEU A 175 -13.64 -8.09 2.18
N VAL A 176 -12.68 -7.83 1.30
CA VAL A 176 -12.50 -6.58 0.56
C VAL A 176 -12.69 -6.86 -0.93
N LEU A 177 -13.45 -6.01 -1.62
CA LEU A 177 -13.66 -6.11 -3.07
C LEU A 177 -12.87 -5.01 -3.77
N THR A 178 -12.26 -5.33 -4.90
CA THR A 178 -11.50 -4.36 -5.70
C THR A 178 -11.88 -4.46 -7.18
N ARG A 179 -11.87 -3.32 -7.88
CA ARG A 179 -12.10 -3.22 -9.34
C ARG A 179 -13.44 -3.79 -9.83
N VAL A 180 -14.53 -3.58 -9.09
CA VAL A 180 -15.90 -3.93 -9.55
C VAL A 180 -16.38 -2.88 -10.55
N ARG A 181 -15.98 -3.00 -11.82
CA ARG A 181 -16.24 -1.98 -12.86
C ARG A 181 -17.67 -1.99 -13.42
N ASP A 182 -18.31 -3.16 -13.43
CA ASP A 182 -19.61 -3.32 -14.06
C ASP A 182 -20.74 -2.88 -13.12
N ALA A 183 -21.49 -1.85 -13.52
CA ALA A 183 -22.62 -1.32 -12.77
C ALA A 183 -23.71 -2.36 -12.49
N THR A 184 -23.89 -3.35 -13.37
CA THR A 184 -24.85 -4.45 -13.16
C THR A 184 -24.38 -5.39 -12.07
N VAL A 185 -23.09 -5.75 -12.06
CA VAL A 185 -22.48 -6.57 -10.99
C VAL A 185 -22.54 -5.82 -9.66
N ARG A 186 -22.22 -4.53 -9.67
CA ARG A 186 -22.31 -3.67 -8.48
C ARG A 186 -23.75 -3.62 -7.93
N ARG A 187 -24.75 -3.46 -8.79
CA ARG A 187 -26.18 -3.53 -8.40
C ARG A 187 -26.57 -4.87 -7.78
N LEU A 188 -26.06 -5.99 -8.31
CA LEU A 188 -26.28 -7.30 -7.71
C LEU A 188 -25.64 -7.39 -6.32
N PHE A 189 -24.42 -6.90 -6.15
CA PHE A 189 -23.76 -6.85 -4.86
C PHE A 189 -24.52 -6.00 -3.85
N LEU A 190 -25.08 -4.86 -4.27
CA LEU A 190 -25.98 -4.04 -3.45
C LEU A 190 -27.25 -4.80 -3.06
N ALA A 191 -27.92 -5.42 -4.03
CA ALA A 191 -29.17 -6.15 -3.81
C ALA A 191 -29.01 -7.34 -2.84
N HIS A 192 -27.83 -7.97 -2.82
CA HIS A 192 -27.49 -9.04 -1.89
C HIS A 192 -26.76 -8.56 -0.63
N GLY A 193 -26.72 -7.24 -0.42
CA GLY A 193 -26.18 -6.59 0.77
C GLY A 193 -24.68 -6.82 0.96
N LEU A 194 -23.93 -7.12 -0.11
CA LEU A 194 -22.49 -7.37 -0.06
C LEU A 194 -21.70 -6.07 0.12
N ILE A 195 -22.10 -4.99 -0.54
CA ILE A 195 -21.48 -3.64 -0.46
C ILE A 195 -22.48 -2.61 0.06
N GLU A 196 -21.97 -1.49 0.59
CA GLU A 196 -22.80 -0.38 1.08
C GLU A 196 -23.43 0.38 -0.09
N PRO A 197 -24.71 0.80 -0.01
CA PRO A 197 -25.28 1.76 -0.95
C PRO A 197 -24.48 3.05 -0.89
N GLY A 198 -23.93 3.47 -2.03
CA GLY A 198 -23.22 4.74 -2.14
C GLY A 198 -24.21 5.90 -2.11
N ALA A 199 -23.75 7.07 -1.64
CA ALA A 199 -24.58 8.29 -1.59
C ALA A 199 -25.14 8.73 -2.96
N GLY A 200 -24.56 8.27 -4.07
CA GLY A 200 -25.04 8.54 -5.43
C GLY A 200 -25.94 7.45 -6.03
N ASP A 201 -26.17 6.33 -5.34
CA ASP A 201 -26.99 5.22 -5.87
C ASP A 201 -28.49 5.40 -5.56
N GLU A 202 -28.86 6.38 -4.72
CA GLU A 202 -30.24 6.64 -4.30
C GLU A 202 -31.09 7.35 -5.38
N GLU A 203 -30.48 7.98 -6.39
CA GLU A 203 -31.24 8.76 -7.39
C GLU A 203 -31.98 7.91 -8.43
N ALA A 204 -31.73 6.60 -8.52
CA ALA A 204 -32.40 5.73 -9.49
C ALA A 204 -33.69 5.05 -8.96
N GLY A 205 -34.03 5.22 -7.68
CA GLY A 205 -35.22 4.65 -7.05
C GLY A 205 -35.97 5.69 -6.24
N GLY A 206 -37.11 6.17 -6.75
CA GLY A 206 -37.81 7.35 -6.23
C GLY A 206 -38.24 7.32 -4.75
N HIS A 207 -38.28 8.54 -4.19
CA HIS A 207 -39.03 9.03 -3.02
C HIS A 207 -38.88 8.30 -1.68
N GLY A 208 -37.93 8.79 -0.88
CA GLY A 208 -37.94 8.65 0.58
C GLY A 208 -36.81 9.45 1.22
N GLY A 209 -37.08 10.67 1.69
CA GLY A 209 -36.06 11.54 2.29
C GLY A 209 -35.58 11.07 3.66
N GLY A 210 -34.27 11.12 3.87
CA GLY A 210 -33.66 10.86 5.18
C GLY A 210 -32.19 11.28 5.23
N HIS A 211 -31.93 12.46 5.79
CA HIS A 211 -30.59 12.99 6.09
C HIS A 211 -29.75 12.08 7.01
N GLY A 212 -28.43 12.07 6.80
CA GLY A 212 -27.47 11.87 7.90
C GLY A 212 -26.08 11.37 7.55
N GLY A 213 -25.27 12.18 6.88
CA GLY A 213 -23.83 11.91 6.73
C GLY A 213 -23.08 12.13 8.05
N GLY A 214 -22.59 11.05 8.65
CA GLY A 214 -21.75 11.06 9.84
C GLY A 214 -20.55 10.13 9.69
N HIS A 215 -19.45 10.63 9.14
CA HIS A 215 -18.13 10.00 9.29
C HIS A 215 -17.62 10.27 10.71
N GLY A 216 -18.13 9.49 11.68
CA GLY A 216 -17.66 9.46 13.05
C GLY A 216 -17.19 8.05 13.39
N GLY A 217 -15.91 7.91 13.74
CA GLY A 217 -15.24 6.64 14.05
C GLY A 217 -15.75 5.98 15.32
N GLY A 218 -16.94 5.40 15.27
CA GLY A 218 -17.38 4.36 16.18
C GLY A 218 -17.17 3.01 15.51
N GLY A 219 -16.60 2.04 16.23
CA GLY A 219 -16.46 0.63 15.81
C GLY A 219 -17.80 -0.08 15.66
N GLY A 220 -18.70 0.50 14.87
CA GLY A 220 -19.92 -0.12 14.40
C GLY A 220 -19.52 -1.23 13.45
N ASP A 221 -19.96 -2.43 13.80
CA ASP A 221 -19.88 -3.67 13.02
C ASP A 221 -20.15 -3.36 11.54
N VAL A 222 -19.11 -3.24 10.71
CA VAL A 222 -19.29 -2.91 9.28
C VAL A 222 -20.02 -4.08 8.66
N LEU A 223 -21.31 -3.93 8.41
CA LEU A 223 -22.19 -4.97 7.91
C LEU A 223 -21.88 -5.36 6.45
N TYR A 224 -20.97 -4.63 5.79
CA TYR A 224 -20.73 -4.66 4.36
C TYR A 224 -19.24 -4.81 4.03
N CYS A 225 -18.95 -5.35 2.85
CA CYS A 225 -17.60 -5.35 2.31
C CYS A 225 -17.21 -3.93 1.88
N ARG A 226 -15.94 -3.59 2.06
CA ARG A 226 -15.35 -2.39 1.48
C ARG A 226 -15.04 -2.63 0.00
N GLU A 227 -15.38 -1.67 -0.85
CA GLU A 227 -15.13 -1.68 -2.29
C GLU A 227 -14.08 -0.62 -2.63
N PHE A 228 -13.05 -0.99 -3.38
CA PHE A 228 -12.02 -0.07 -3.85
C PHE A 228 -11.90 -0.10 -5.38
N PRO A 229 -11.65 1.06 -6.04
CA PRO A 229 -11.54 1.13 -7.48
C PRO A 229 -10.27 0.45 -8.01
N THR A 230 -9.23 0.29 -7.19
CA THR A 230 -7.99 -0.41 -7.54
C THR A 230 -7.60 -1.45 -6.48
N LEU A 231 -6.80 -2.45 -6.86
CA LEU A 231 -6.27 -3.42 -5.90
C LEU A 231 -5.32 -2.75 -4.91
N SER A 232 -4.47 -1.83 -5.39
CA SER A 232 -3.51 -1.09 -4.56
C SER A 232 -4.21 -0.29 -3.45
N GLU A 233 -5.35 0.34 -3.72
CA GLU A 233 -6.12 1.05 -2.70
C GLU A 233 -6.75 0.09 -1.67
N GLY A 234 -7.19 -1.09 -2.11
CA GLY A 234 -7.65 -2.14 -1.19
C GLY A 234 -6.53 -2.64 -0.29
N GLU A 235 -5.31 -2.79 -0.81
CA GLU A 235 -4.12 -3.18 -0.04
C GLU A 235 -3.68 -2.06 0.91
N GLU A 236 -3.69 -0.81 0.45
CA GLU A 236 -3.42 0.37 1.28
C GLU A 236 -4.37 0.44 2.48
N TYR A 237 -5.67 0.21 2.26
CA TYR A 237 -6.66 0.11 3.33
C TYR A 237 -6.29 -0.96 4.36
N VAL A 238 -5.93 -2.16 3.90
CA VAL A 238 -5.55 -3.26 4.81
C VAL A 238 -4.33 -2.90 5.65
N GLU A 239 -3.29 -2.37 5.02
CA GLU A 239 -2.09 -1.89 5.71
C GLU A 239 -2.42 -0.79 6.72
N ASP A 240 -3.26 0.17 6.35
CA ASP A 240 -3.68 1.26 7.23
C ASP A 240 -4.43 0.74 8.46
N ARG A 241 -5.24 -0.31 8.31
CA ARG A 241 -5.93 -0.96 9.42
C ARG A 241 -4.94 -1.66 10.36
N HIS A 242 -3.94 -2.37 9.84
CA HIS A 242 -2.89 -2.96 10.66
C HIS A 242 -2.06 -1.88 11.38
N LEU A 243 -1.64 -0.84 10.66
CA LEU A 243 -0.91 0.29 11.26
C LEU A 243 -1.73 1.02 12.31
N ALA A 244 -3.05 1.17 12.12
CA ALA A 244 -3.94 1.75 13.12
C ALA A 244 -3.95 0.93 14.42
N LEU A 245 -3.91 -0.41 14.34
CA LEU A 245 -3.81 -1.28 15.53
C LEU A 245 -2.46 -1.11 16.25
N VAL A 246 -1.36 -1.04 15.49
CA VAL A 246 -0.03 -0.81 16.05
C VAL A 246 0.04 0.57 16.73
N ARG A 247 -0.53 1.61 16.12
CA ARG A 247 -0.64 2.95 16.72
C ARG A 247 -1.51 2.95 17.97
N ALA A 248 -2.65 2.25 17.95
CA ALA A 248 -3.53 2.12 19.10
C ALA A 248 -2.86 1.41 20.29
N ALA A 249 -1.92 0.50 20.03
CA ALA A 249 -1.10 -0.14 21.06
C ALA A 249 0.05 0.75 21.57
N GLY A 250 0.20 1.97 21.05
CA GLY A 250 1.28 2.90 21.40
C GLY A 250 2.66 2.46 20.91
N LEU A 251 2.72 1.56 19.93
CA LEU A 251 3.95 1.07 19.35
C LEU A 251 4.47 2.01 18.25
N LEU A 252 3.56 2.60 17.50
CA LEU A 252 3.85 3.69 16.57
C LEU A 252 3.19 4.97 17.07
N SER A 253 3.90 6.08 16.96
CA SER A 253 3.32 7.40 17.14
C SER A 253 2.39 7.75 15.99
N SER A 254 1.51 8.73 16.22
CA SER A 254 0.65 9.29 15.18
C SER A 254 1.47 10.14 14.20
N GLY A 255 2.12 9.51 13.21
CA GLY A 255 2.55 10.12 11.93
C GLY A 255 3.45 11.37 11.98
N GLN A 256 3.99 11.75 13.14
CA GLN A 256 4.75 12.98 13.33
C GLN A 256 6.10 12.76 14.01
N ASP A 257 6.51 11.52 14.28
CA ASP A 257 7.83 11.31 14.87
C ASP A 257 8.90 11.78 13.90
N ALA A 258 9.67 12.76 14.37
CA ALA A 258 10.88 13.17 13.71
C ALA A 258 11.89 12.04 13.83
N LEU A 259 12.32 11.51 12.69
CA LEU A 259 13.48 10.65 12.62
C LEU A 259 14.72 11.48 12.92
N THR A 260 15.57 10.97 13.78
CA THR A 260 16.95 11.41 13.82
C THR A 260 17.66 11.02 12.52
N LEU A 261 18.75 11.72 12.21
CA LEU A 261 19.56 11.38 11.06
C LEU A 261 20.16 9.97 11.18
N ASP A 262 20.54 9.56 12.38
CA ASP A 262 21.02 8.19 12.66
C ASP A 262 19.96 7.14 12.31
N GLU A 263 18.70 7.34 12.75
CA GLU A 263 17.59 6.44 12.43
C GLU A 263 17.30 6.38 10.94
N PHE A 264 17.34 7.54 10.25
CA PHE A 264 17.17 7.60 8.79
C PHE A 264 18.23 6.76 8.07
N LEU A 265 19.49 6.93 8.45
CA LEU A 265 20.61 6.21 7.84
C LEU A 265 20.55 4.72 8.17
N LEU A 266 20.29 4.36 9.42
CA LEU A 266 20.17 2.96 9.84
C LEU A 266 19.04 2.25 9.09
N GLY A 267 17.87 2.87 8.97
CA GLY A 267 16.75 2.32 8.19
C GLY A 267 17.10 2.16 6.71
N SER A 268 17.84 3.12 6.14
CA SER A 268 18.31 3.01 4.75
C SER A 268 19.34 1.89 4.55
N ALA A 269 20.24 1.67 5.51
CA ALA A 269 21.23 0.60 5.47
C ALA A 269 20.58 -0.79 5.52
N GLN A 270 19.61 -0.99 6.39
CA GLN A 270 18.93 -2.29 6.56
C GLN A 270 18.21 -2.73 5.28
N GLU A 271 17.81 -1.80 4.44
CA GLU A 271 17.08 -2.06 3.20
C GLU A 271 17.99 -2.19 1.96
N CYS A 272 19.31 -2.00 2.12
CA CYS A 272 20.25 -2.06 1.02
C CYS A 272 21.42 -2.99 1.35
N PRO A 273 21.59 -4.11 0.63
CA PRO A 273 22.75 -5.00 0.80
C PRO A 273 24.10 -4.30 0.63
N LEU A 274 24.14 -3.18 -0.10
CA LEU A 274 25.36 -2.38 -0.33
C LEU A 274 25.83 -1.61 0.92
N SER A 275 25.08 -1.67 2.02
CA SER A 275 25.47 -1.03 3.28
C SER A 275 26.49 -1.84 4.10
N GLU A 276 26.81 -3.06 3.69
CA GLU A 276 27.76 -3.90 4.40
C GLU A 276 29.14 -3.21 4.51
N GLY A 277 29.61 -3.03 5.74
CA GLY A 277 30.87 -2.33 6.03
C GLY A 277 30.78 -0.81 6.14
N LEU A 278 29.59 -0.21 5.97
CA LEU A 278 29.37 1.21 6.26
C LEU A 278 29.01 1.41 7.73
N ASP A 279 29.65 2.39 8.38
CA ASP A 279 29.32 2.81 9.74
C ASP A 279 28.29 3.94 9.68
N ALA A 280 27.04 3.64 10.05
CA ALA A 280 25.95 4.60 10.05
C ALA A 280 26.19 5.80 10.97
N ALA A 281 26.87 5.61 12.11
CA ALA A 281 27.17 6.69 13.04
C ALA A 281 28.27 7.62 12.49
N ALA A 282 29.30 7.05 11.88
CA ALA A 282 30.32 7.83 11.17
C ALA A 282 29.72 8.59 9.97
N ALA A 283 28.79 7.96 9.25
CA ALA A 283 28.06 8.60 8.17
C ALA A 283 27.22 9.78 8.68
N ALA A 284 26.46 9.61 9.76
CA ALA A 284 25.64 10.68 10.35
C ALA A 284 26.45 11.91 10.73
N ALA A 285 27.63 11.71 11.35
CA ALA A 285 28.55 12.80 11.67
C ALA A 285 29.01 13.54 10.40
N GLY A 286 29.30 12.81 9.32
CA GLY A 286 29.65 13.39 8.03
C GLY A 286 28.48 14.17 7.39
N PHE A 287 27.26 13.64 7.42
CA PHE A 287 26.09 14.39 6.97
C PHE A 287 25.91 15.67 7.79
N ALA A 288 25.98 15.61 9.12
CA ALA A 288 25.85 16.78 9.99
C ALA A 288 26.87 17.89 9.66
N ALA A 289 28.09 17.52 9.24
CA ALA A 289 29.13 18.48 8.87
C ALA A 289 28.99 19.08 7.45
N TYR A 290 28.33 18.38 6.52
CA TYR A 290 28.31 18.75 5.10
C TYR A 290 26.90 18.93 4.51
N SER A 291 25.88 19.04 5.36
CA SER A 291 24.49 19.27 4.98
C SER A 291 23.90 20.45 5.74
N THR A 292 22.72 20.90 5.31
CA THR A 292 21.95 21.96 5.99
C THR A 292 20.62 21.40 6.44
N VAL A 293 20.25 21.63 7.70
CA VAL A 293 18.93 21.26 8.23
C VAL A 293 17.96 22.41 7.96
N HIS A 294 16.82 22.11 7.35
CA HIS A 294 15.74 23.05 7.13
C HIS A 294 14.50 22.63 7.93
N THR A 295 13.86 23.62 8.56
CA THR A 295 12.52 23.49 9.11
C THR A 295 11.57 24.29 8.23
N LEU A 296 10.50 23.65 7.77
CA LEU A 296 9.52 24.20 6.85
C LEU A 296 8.17 24.27 7.56
N GLU A 297 7.50 25.40 7.43
CA GLU A 297 6.12 25.55 7.89
C GLU A 297 5.13 24.94 6.88
N PRO A 298 3.91 24.56 7.29
CA PRO A 298 2.87 24.12 6.38
C PRO A 298 2.65 25.13 5.23
N GLY A 299 2.59 24.64 4.00
CA GLY A 299 2.49 25.43 2.76
C GLY A 299 3.83 25.87 2.19
N ALA A 300 4.96 25.69 2.89
CA ALA A 300 6.27 26.06 2.39
C ALA A 300 6.71 25.13 1.23
N LEU A 301 7.25 25.74 0.18
CA LEU A 301 7.76 25.07 -1.00
C LEU A 301 9.19 24.57 -0.75
N LEU A 302 9.41 23.26 -0.84
CA LEU A 302 10.75 22.66 -0.74
C LEU A 302 11.49 22.70 -2.08
N MET A 303 10.76 22.38 -3.17
CA MET A 303 11.25 22.51 -4.54
C MET A 303 10.06 22.67 -5.50
N ASP A 304 10.29 23.36 -6.61
CA ASP A 304 9.30 23.52 -7.68
C ASP A 304 9.80 22.91 -8.99
N PHE A 305 8.89 22.71 -9.94
CA PHE A 305 9.23 22.30 -11.29
C PHE A 305 10.23 23.24 -11.95
N ASP A 306 11.06 22.68 -12.82
CA ASP A 306 11.99 23.38 -13.69
C ASP A 306 13.11 24.18 -12.95
N GLN A 307 13.13 24.13 -11.61
CA GLN A 307 14.23 24.65 -10.81
C GLN A 307 15.51 23.83 -11.02
N PRO A 308 16.71 24.41 -10.80
CA PRO A 308 17.95 23.67 -10.89
C PRO A 308 18.03 22.58 -9.79
N PRO A 309 18.59 21.39 -10.11
CA PRO A 309 18.67 20.26 -9.18
C PRO A 309 19.90 20.37 -8.27
N ASP A 310 19.97 21.42 -7.46
CA ASP A 310 21.18 21.77 -6.72
C ASP A 310 21.38 20.97 -5.43
N ALA A 311 20.33 20.35 -4.91
CA ALA A 311 20.35 19.56 -3.67
C ALA A 311 19.53 18.27 -3.74
N VAL A 312 19.78 17.36 -2.82
CA VAL A 312 18.85 16.27 -2.46
C VAL A 312 18.38 16.48 -1.03
N TYR A 313 17.14 16.08 -0.73
CA TYR A 313 16.53 16.28 0.57
C TYR A 313 16.18 14.95 1.22
N LEU A 314 16.63 14.75 2.46
CA LEU A 314 16.25 13.62 3.30
C LEU A 314 15.15 14.09 4.26
N VAL A 315 13.97 13.49 4.20
CA VAL A 315 12.84 13.88 5.03
C VAL A 315 12.96 13.24 6.40
N LEU A 316 13.22 14.05 7.42
CA LEU A 316 13.33 13.59 8.80
C LEU A 316 11.99 13.67 9.53
N SER A 317 11.18 14.69 9.29
CA SER A 317 9.89 14.86 9.96
C SER A 317 8.87 15.57 9.08
N GLY A 318 7.59 15.45 9.46
CA GLY A 318 6.47 16.11 8.80
C GLY A 318 5.95 15.37 7.57
N ALA A 319 5.23 16.06 6.70
CA ALA A 319 4.60 15.49 5.53
C ALA A 319 4.70 16.44 4.34
N PHE A 320 4.81 15.89 3.14
CA PHE A 320 4.91 16.61 1.88
C PHE A 320 3.84 16.11 0.90
N ASP A 321 3.20 17.05 0.22
CA ASP A 321 2.44 16.79 -0.99
C ASP A 321 3.41 16.93 -2.17
N VAL A 322 3.61 15.83 -2.91
CA VAL A 322 4.54 15.79 -4.03
C VAL A 322 3.76 15.65 -5.32
N ALA A 323 3.94 16.62 -6.20
CA ALA A 323 3.29 16.68 -7.50
C ALA A 323 4.26 16.32 -8.63
N ILE A 324 3.79 15.51 -9.59
CA ILE A 324 4.50 15.12 -10.82
C ILE A 324 3.71 15.61 -12.02
N LYS A 325 4.39 16.22 -13.00
CA LYS A 325 3.79 16.50 -14.32
C LYS A 325 3.48 15.18 -15.05
N GLN A 326 2.23 14.94 -15.41
CA GLN A 326 1.89 13.84 -16.32
C GLN A 326 2.45 14.16 -17.70
N PHE A 327 3.42 13.37 -18.15
CA PHE A 327 4.01 13.50 -19.49
C PHE A 327 3.13 12.93 -20.61
N ILE A 328 2.07 12.22 -20.25
CA ILE A 328 1.09 11.72 -21.21
C ILE A 328 0.04 12.80 -21.35
N GLU A 329 0.09 13.58 -22.44
CA GLU A 329 -1.11 14.25 -22.92
C GLU A 329 -2.17 13.16 -23.03
N PRO A 330 -3.31 13.25 -22.31
CA PRO A 330 -4.36 12.27 -22.47
C PRO A 330 -4.73 12.30 -23.95
N ALA A 331 -4.35 11.25 -24.68
CA ALA A 331 -4.74 11.09 -26.06
C ALA A 331 -6.26 11.24 -26.06
N VAL A 332 -6.69 12.32 -26.69
CA VAL A 332 -8.03 12.88 -26.62
C VAL A 332 -9.07 11.78 -26.87
N VAL A 333 -9.61 11.18 -25.80
CA VAL A 333 -10.88 10.46 -25.85
C VAL A 333 -11.96 11.54 -25.78
N VAL A 334 -12.10 12.29 -26.87
CA VAL A 334 -13.32 13.05 -27.13
C VAL A 334 -14.36 12.02 -27.55
N MET A 335 -15.05 11.47 -26.55
CA MET A 335 -16.46 11.15 -26.70
C MET A 335 -17.18 11.89 -25.58
N SER A 336 -17.83 12.96 -25.99
CA SER A 336 -18.61 13.88 -25.18
C SER A 336 -19.57 13.16 -24.25
N ALA A 337 -19.44 13.44 -22.96
CA ALA A 337 -20.56 13.42 -22.02
C ALA A 337 -20.46 14.71 -21.20
N GLU A 338 -21.28 15.69 -21.56
CA GLU A 338 -21.56 16.86 -20.75
C GLU A 338 -22.11 16.37 -19.41
N GLY A 339 -21.31 16.54 -18.36
CA GLY A 339 -21.64 16.11 -17.00
C GLY A 339 -20.72 16.85 -16.03
N GLU A 340 -21.06 18.12 -15.80
CA GLU A 340 -20.44 19.00 -14.83
C GLU A 340 -20.58 18.39 -13.42
N ASN A 341 -19.51 17.77 -12.92
CA ASN A 341 -19.47 17.22 -11.57
C ASN A 341 -18.49 18.00 -10.69
N ASP A 342 -19.09 18.66 -9.70
CA ASP A 342 -18.49 19.41 -8.61
C ASP A 342 -17.80 18.46 -7.63
N VAL A 343 -16.48 18.28 -7.80
CA VAL A 343 -15.63 17.53 -6.86
C VAL A 343 -14.89 18.52 -5.96
N SER A 344 -15.57 18.97 -4.91
CA SER A 344 -14.87 19.47 -3.72
C SER A 344 -15.63 19.06 -2.45
N LYS A 345 -14.96 18.26 -1.61
CA LYS A 345 -14.98 18.35 -0.13
C LYS A 345 -14.28 17.14 0.50
N ALA A 346 -12.97 17.26 0.68
CA ALA A 346 -12.29 16.69 1.84
C ALA A 346 -12.11 17.83 2.86
N PRO A 347 -12.53 17.68 4.13
CA PRO A 347 -12.43 18.75 5.10
C PRO A 347 -11.00 18.85 5.65
N GLY A 348 -10.33 19.98 5.38
CA GLY A 348 -9.01 20.30 5.96
C GLY A 348 -7.99 20.95 5.03
N ALA A 349 -8.32 21.23 3.76
CA ALA A 349 -7.38 21.85 2.83
C ALA A 349 -7.10 23.32 3.23
N ALA A 350 -5.89 23.56 3.76
CA ALA A 350 -5.28 24.88 3.78
C ALA A 350 -5.40 25.52 2.38
N ALA A 351 -5.66 26.83 2.32
CA ALA A 351 -5.93 27.61 1.11
C ALA A 351 -4.92 27.33 -0.01
N GLY A 352 -5.21 26.32 -0.82
CA GLY A 352 -4.32 25.77 -1.82
C GLY A 352 -4.58 26.38 -3.18
N ARG A 353 -3.51 26.66 -3.92
CA ARG A 353 -3.55 26.92 -5.36
C ARG A 353 -4.43 25.85 -6.05
N PRO A 354 -5.25 26.21 -7.05
CA PRO A 354 -6.02 25.22 -7.80
C PRO A 354 -5.08 24.12 -8.33
N ARG A 355 -5.46 22.86 -8.10
CA ARG A 355 -4.71 21.70 -8.58
C ARG A 355 -4.72 21.71 -10.10
N ASP A 356 -3.53 21.60 -10.69
CA ASP A 356 -3.40 21.43 -12.14
C ASP A 356 -3.91 20.01 -12.48
N PRO A 357 -4.90 19.86 -13.38
CA PRO A 357 -5.41 18.53 -13.77
C PRO A 357 -4.33 17.63 -14.39
N HIS A 358 -3.20 18.18 -14.82
CA HIS A 358 -2.07 17.45 -15.36
C HIS A 358 -1.04 17.05 -14.30
N GLU A 359 -1.26 17.39 -13.02
CA GLU A 359 -0.40 16.97 -11.92
C GLU A 359 -0.95 15.70 -11.23
N ARG A 360 -0.08 14.72 -10.95
CA ARG A 360 -0.38 13.64 -10.01
C ARG A 360 0.23 13.95 -8.66
N HIS A 361 -0.58 13.85 -7.62
CA HIS A 361 -0.18 14.12 -6.25
C HIS A 361 -0.02 12.81 -5.47
N PHE A 362 1.00 12.73 -4.63
CA PHE A 362 1.17 11.67 -3.64
C PHE A 362 1.79 12.23 -2.37
N ALA A 363 1.47 11.60 -1.24
CA ALA A 363 2.04 11.97 0.04
C ALA A 363 3.46 11.38 0.19
N SER A 364 4.35 12.16 0.79
CA SER A 364 5.68 11.73 1.21
C SER A 364 5.91 12.14 2.65
N GLY A 365 6.65 11.33 3.42
CA GLY A 365 6.84 11.52 4.86
C GLY A 365 8.24 11.13 5.32
N PRO A 366 8.46 11.00 6.63
CA PRO A 366 9.76 10.68 7.22
C PRO A 366 10.37 9.40 6.63
N GLY A 367 11.67 9.43 6.32
CA GLY A 367 12.37 8.33 5.66
C GLY A 367 12.36 8.42 4.13
N SER A 368 11.63 9.38 3.55
CA SER A 368 11.63 9.61 2.10
C SER A 368 12.84 10.43 1.65
N VAL A 369 13.25 10.22 0.40
CA VAL A 369 14.27 11.02 -0.28
C VAL A 369 13.57 11.81 -1.39
N LEU A 370 13.79 13.11 -1.45
CA LEU A 370 13.17 13.98 -2.45
C LEU A 370 14.23 14.61 -3.35
N GLY A 371 13.97 14.59 -4.66
CA GLY A 371 14.83 15.22 -5.66
C GLY A 371 16.09 14.43 -6.04
N ALA A 372 16.18 13.15 -5.66
CA ALA A 372 17.34 12.28 -5.94
C ALA A 372 17.61 12.13 -7.44
N THR A 373 16.61 11.73 -8.22
CA THR A 373 16.73 11.49 -9.66
C THR A 373 17.26 12.71 -10.42
N ASP A 374 16.67 13.88 -10.18
CA ASP A 374 17.10 15.12 -10.85
C ASP A 374 18.50 15.56 -10.39
N PHE A 375 18.83 15.34 -9.11
CA PHE A 375 20.16 15.61 -8.57
C PHE A 375 21.24 14.74 -9.23
N VAL A 376 20.99 13.45 -9.42
CA VAL A 376 21.91 12.52 -10.08
C VAL A 376 22.04 12.84 -11.57
N LEU A 377 20.91 12.97 -12.27
CA LEU A 377 20.87 13.20 -13.72
C LEU A 377 21.24 14.62 -14.15
N ARG A 378 21.33 15.57 -13.21
CA ARG A 378 21.61 17.00 -13.47
C ARG A 378 20.60 17.64 -14.44
N ARG A 379 19.33 17.24 -14.33
CA ARG A 379 18.23 17.82 -15.10
C ARG A 379 17.36 18.74 -14.22
N PRO A 380 16.65 19.72 -14.79
CA PRO A 380 15.69 20.53 -14.04
C PRO A 380 14.69 19.66 -13.26
N ARG A 381 14.18 20.18 -12.14
CA ARG A 381 13.24 19.46 -11.27
C ARG A 381 12.02 18.97 -12.05
N SER A 382 11.75 17.68 -11.95
CA SER A 382 10.58 17.04 -12.55
C SER A 382 9.41 16.88 -11.57
N PHE A 383 9.57 17.38 -10.34
CA PHE A 383 8.62 17.28 -9.24
C PHE A 383 8.49 18.63 -8.53
N ARG A 384 7.33 18.87 -7.92
CA ARG A 384 7.10 19.91 -6.91
C ARG A 384 6.85 19.23 -5.57
N ALA A 385 7.41 19.76 -4.49
CA ALA A 385 7.15 19.28 -3.14
C ALA A 385 6.80 20.44 -2.21
N VAL A 386 5.62 20.35 -1.57
CA VAL A 386 5.11 21.35 -0.63
C VAL A 386 4.88 20.70 0.72
N ALA A 387 5.37 21.32 1.79
CA ALA A 387 5.14 20.83 3.15
C ALA A 387 3.64 20.94 3.51
N VAL A 388 3.00 19.86 3.95
CA VAL A 388 1.60 19.84 4.40
C VAL A 388 1.50 20.00 5.92
N ALA A 389 2.56 19.63 6.63
CA ALA A 389 2.75 19.84 8.05
C ALA A 389 4.07 20.58 8.30
N ARG A 390 4.34 20.94 9.56
CA ARG A 390 5.68 21.41 9.92
C ARG A 390 6.67 20.28 9.71
N SER A 391 7.67 20.49 8.87
CA SER A 391 8.54 19.44 8.35
C SER A 391 10.02 19.77 8.57
N GLY A 392 10.81 18.75 8.89
CA GLY A 392 12.26 18.82 9.04
C GLY A 392 12.94 18.03 7.92
N VAL A 393 13.86 18.66 7.20
CA VAL A 393 14.62 18.01 6.12
C VAL A 393 16.11 18.30 6.22
N VAL A 394 16.93 17.35 5.77
CA VAL A 394 18.37 17.53 5.59
C VAL A 394 18.66 17.72 4.11
N ALA A 395 19.17 18.89 3.73
CA ALA A 395 19.57 19.21 2.37
C ALA A 395 21.07 18.96 2.17
N VAL A 396 21.42 18.14 1.18
CA VAL A 396 22.79 17.98 0.72
C VAL A 396 22.92 18.60 -0.67
N ASP A 397 23.54 19.77 -0.74
CA ASP A 397 23.83 20.42 -2.02
C ASP A 397 25.05 19.78 -2.72
N ARG A 398 25.27 20.11 -4.00
CA ARG A 398 26.39 19.55 -4.79
C ARG A 398 27.76 19.87 -4.22
N ALA A 399 27.94 21.06 -3.64
CA ALA A 399 29.22 21.45 -3.06
C ALA A 399 29.45 20.72 -1.72
N GLY A 400 28.41 20.60 -0.89
CA GLY A 400 28.37 19.79 0.31
C GLY A 400 28.72 18.35 0.03
N TYR A 401 28.11 17.74 -0.99
CA TYR A 401 28.43 16.38 -1.41
C TYR A 401 29.90 16.22 -1.86
N ARG A 402 30.46 17.17 -2.62
CA ARG A 402 31.88 17.12 -3.01
C ARG A 402 32.82 17.22 -1.81
N ARG A 403 32.52 18.11 -0.85
CA ARG A 403 33.29 18.22 0.40
C ARG A 403 33.16 16.97 1.25
N MET A 404 31.94 16.42 1.34
CA MET A 404 31.65 15.16 2.02
C MET A 404 32.45 14.01 1.40
N ALA A 405 32.50 13.88 0.08
CA ALA A 405 33.28 12.85 -0.58
C ALA A 405 34.79 12.95 -0.32
N ALA A 406 35.31 14.17 -0.18
CA ALA A 406 36.73 14.38 0.10
C ALA A 406 37.11 14.14 1.56
N ALA A 407 36.25 14.55 2.51
CA ALA A 407 36.60 14.60 3.93
C ALA A 407 35.87 13.57 4.80
N ALA A 408 34.74 13.03 4.35
CA ALA A 408 33.93 12.01 5.02
C ALA A 408 33.44 10.96 4.00
N PRO A 409 34.34 10.17 3.40
CA PRO A 409 34.00 9.25 2.31
C PRO A 409 32.93 8.22 2.69
N GLN A 410 32.83 7.82 3.96
CA GLN A 410 31.75 6.94 4.43
C GLN A 410 30.36 7.57 4.28
N ALA A 411 30.19 8.84 4.66
CA ALA A 411 28.93 9.55 4.50
C ALA A 411 28.56 9.72 3.02
N ALA A 412 29.54 10.01 2.18
CA ALA A 412 29.34 10.12 0.73
C ALA A 412 28.93 8.78 0.10
N ALA A 413 29.57 7.67 0.50
CA ALA A 413 29.19 6.33 0.06
C ALA A 413 27.76 5.97 0.50
N PHE A 414 27.39 6.33 1.72
CA PHE A 414 26.04 6.14 2.23
C PHE A 414 24.99 6.94 1.44
N LEU A 415 25.29 8.20 1.11
CA LEU A 415 24.42 9.02 0.26
C LEU A 415 24.28 8.41 -1.14
N GLN A 416 25.37 7.95 -1.75
CA GLN A 416 25.32 7.27 -3.06
C GLN A 416 24.43 6.02 -3.01
N MET A 417 24.56 5.21 -1.96
CA MET A 417 23.72 4.03 -1.75
C MET A 417 22.23 4.41 -1.65
N ILE A 418 21.90 5.42 -0.85
CA ILE A 418 20.53 5.94 -0.71
C ILE A 418 19.98 6.39 -2.07
N LEU A 419 20.75 7.20 -2.81
CA LEU A 419 20.37 7.70 -4.12
C LEU A 419 20.16 6.58 -5.15
N LEU A 420 21.03 5.57 -5.15
CA LEU A 420 20.92 4.42 -6.05
C LEU A 420 19.67 3.59 -5.75
N ARG A 421 19.41 3.33 -4.46
CA ARG A 421 18.21 2.61 -4.00
C ARG A 421 16.95 3.36 -4.41
N ASP A 422 16.89 4.66 -4.13
CA ASP A 422 15.73 5.50 -4.47
C ASP A 422 15.47 5.53 -5.98
N ALA A 423 16.51 5.69 -6.79
CA ALA A 423 16.40 5.63 -8.24
C ALA A 423 15.89 4.27 -8.75
N ALA A 424 16.39 3.16 -8.19
CA ALA A 424 15.95 1.82 -8.56
C ALA A 424 14.47 1.56 -8.22
N LEU A 425 14.02 2.05 -7.05
CA LEU A 425 12.61 1.97 -6.66
C LEU A 425 11.74 2.84 -7.57
N GLY A 426 12.16 4.08 -7.87
CA GLY A 426 11.44 4.97 -8.77
C GLY A 426 11.25 4.40 -10.17
N GLU A 427 12.26 3.72 -10.71
CA GLU A 427 12.18 3.00 -11.99
C GLU A 427 11.20 1.82 -11.92
N ALA A 428 11.27 1.01 -10.86
CA ALA A 428 10.36 -0.12 -10.66
C ALA A 428 8.89 0.33 -10.59
N TYR A 429 8.61 1.40 -9.85
CA TYR A 429 7.27 2.00 -9.78
C TYR A 429 6.83 2.59 -11.12
N SER A 430 7.74 3.26 -11.84
CA SER A 430 7.44 3.81 -13.17
C SER A 430 7.09 2.70 -14.16
N TYR A 431 7.82 1.59 -14.13
CA TYR A 431 7.54 0.41 -14.94
C TYR A 431 6.17 -0.19 -14.61
N GLU A 432 5.85 -0.34 -13.31
CA GLU A 432 4.56 -0.86 -12.88
C GLU A 432 3.40 0.05 -13.33
N ILE A 433 3.57 1.37 -13.25
CA ILE A 433 2.59 2.34 -13.76
C ILE A 433 2.43 2.24 -15.28
N LEU A 434 3.53 2.10 -16.02
CA LEU A 434 3.49 1.93 -17.48
C LEU A 434 2.82 0.61 -17.89
N GLU A 435 3.09 -0.49 -17.19
CA GLU A 435 2.42 -1.78 -17.41
C GLU A 435 0.92 -1.66 -17.12
N ARG A 436 0.54 -0.94 -16.06
CA ARG A 436 -0.87 -0.64 -15.75
C ARG A 436 -1.54 0.18 -16.86
N ALA A 437 -0.83 1.15 -17.44
CA ALA A 437 -1.35 2.01 -18.50
C ALA A 437 -1.51 1.27 -19.84
N LEU A 438 -0.62 0.31 -20.16
CA LEU A 438 -0.69 -0.48 -21.39
C LEU A 438 -1.73 -1.60 -21.37
N LEU A 439 -2.22 -1.98 -20.18
CA LEU A 439 -3.24 -3.02 -19.96
C LEU A 439 -4.65 -2.46 -19.73
N CYS A 440 -4.81 -1.13 -19.81
CA CYS A 440 -6.07 -0.41 -19.83
C CYS A 440 -6.33 0.06 -21.26
#